data_AF-A0A4Q5S9U7-F1
#
_entry.id   AF-A0A4Q5S9U7-F1
#
_cell.length_a   1.000
_cell.length_b   1.000
_cell.length_c   1.000
_cell.angle_alpha   90.00
_cell.angle_beta   90.00
_cell.angle_gamma   90.00
#
_symmetry.space_group_name_H-M   'P 1'
#
loop_
_entity.id
_entity.type
_entity.pdbx_description
1 polymer ?
#
loop_
_entity_poly.entity_id
_entity_poly.type
_entity_poly.pdbx_seq_one_letter_code
_entity_poly.pdbx_strand_id
1 'polypeptide(L)'
;MLSKNMRYIRSYPANEALQNSGLPEKAKSAFDQIASGSSNSIANRFALFDPAGIYFLMTHFLKLNASEVGLVLKAAIEKAKGHDGKFSEDDERKLHLIVAPVLDRSVELADAGKFIEAVEPVLVILTIIENEMDHVEDEGFNFQMLVEDCFNILKKIAEYNYNTDIAHQLKKLCFEYNNQRDEALSFYDDEWAEVSDQLSRL
;
A
#
# COMPACT_ATOMS: atom_id res chain seq x y z
N MET A 1 0.40 18.36 37.82
CA MET A 1 -0.49 18.66 36.67
C MET A 1 -0.37 17.51 35.69
N LEU A 2 -1.42 16.70 35.54
CA LEU A 2 -1.49 15.62 34.56
C LEU A 2 -2.34 16.12 33.40
N SER A 3 -1.77 16.30 32.21
CA SER A 3 -2.56 16.62 31.02
C SER A 3 -3.29 15.35 30.55
N LYS A 4 -4.51 15.18 31.06
CA LYS A 4 -5.53 14.32 30.48
C LYS A 4 -5.89 14.86 29.10
N ASN A 5 -5.29 14.28 28.07
CA ASN A 5 -5.88 14.10 26.75
C ASN A 5 -5.03 13.07 25.98
N MET A 6 -4.84 11.88 26.56
CA MET A 6 -4.60 10.71 25.73
C MET A 6 -5.89 10.49 24.94
N ARG A 7 -5.88 10.94 23.68
CA ARG A 7 -6.86 10.50 22.69
C ARG A 7 -6.63 9.00 22.50
N TYR A 8 -7.28 8.18 23.31
CA TYR A 8 -7.58 6.81 22.91
C TYR A 8 -8.55 6.94 21.74
N ILE A 9 -8.02 7.16 20.53
CA ILE A 9 -8.71 6.68 19.34
C ILE A 9 -8.72 5.18 19.57
N ARG A 10 -9.88 4.63 19.96
CA ARG A 10 -10.13 3.21 19.79
C ARG A 10 -10.04 2.98 18.29
N SER A 11 -8.83 2.74 17.79
CA SER A 11 -8.64 2.18 16.46
C SER A 11 -9.39 0.86 16.52
N TYR A 12 -10.48 0.78 15.76
CA TYR A 12 -11.03 -0.51 15.43
C TYR A 12 -9.86 -1.28 14.77
N PRO A 13 -9.38 -2.40 15.34
CA PRO A 13 -8.18 -3.06 14.83
C PRO A 13 -8.35 -3.29 13.33
N ALA A 14 -7.37 -2.91 12.51
CA ALA A 14 -7.48 -3.02 11.06
C ALA A 14 -7.77 -4.48 10.65
N ASN A 15 -7.22 -5.44 11.40
CA ASN A 15 -7.54 -6.85 11.23
C ASN A 15 -9.03 -7.15 11.48
N GLU A 16 -9.66 -6.59 12.52
CA GLU A 16 -11.10 -6.77 12.78
C GLU A 16 -11.96 -6.13 11.68
N ALA A 17 -11.58 -4.93 11.20
CA ALA A 17 -12.26 -4.28 10.06
C ALA A 17 -12.15 -5.11 8.79
N LEU A 18 -10.98 -5.70 8.55
CA LEU A 18 -10.76 -6.54 7.39
C LEU A 18 -11.57 -7.84 7.46
N GLN A 19 -11.64 -8.50 8.61
CA GLN A 19 -12.51 -9.68 8.78
C GLN A 19 -13.98 -9.35 8.48
N ASN A 20 -14.44 -8.16 8.85
CA ASN A 20 -15.82 -7.73 8.63
C ASN A 20 -16.09 -7.11 7.24
N SER A 21 -15.07 -6.94 6.41
CA SER A 21 -15.19 -6.30 5.08
C SER A 21 -15.76 -7.21 3.99
N GLY A 22 -15.78 -8.53 4.22
CA GLY A 22 -16.12 -9.52 3.19
C GLY A 22 -15.02 -9.73 2.13
N LEU A 23 -13.88 -9.02 2.21
CA LEU A 23 -12.72 -9.24 1.35
C LEU A 23 -12.10 -10.63 1.52
N PRO A 24 -11.98 -11.21 2.75
CA PRO A 24 -11.44 -12.56 2.90
C PRO A 24 -12.24 -13.61 2.13
N GLU A 25 -13.56 -13.56 2.21
CA GLU A 25 -14.47 -14.50 1.54
C GLU A 25 -14.41 -14.33 0.02
N LYS A 26 -14.33 -13.10 -0.47
CA LYS A 26 -14.15 -12.80 -1.90
C LYS A 26 -12.82 -13.33 -2.42
N ALA A 27 -11.73 -13.09 -1.70
CA ALA A 27 -10.39 -13.55 -2.09
C ALA A 27 -10.33 -15.08 -2.15
N LYS A 28 -10.90 -15.76 -1.14
CA LYS A 28 -11.03 -17.21 -1.13
C LYS A 28 -11.86 -17.73 -2.30
N SER A 29 -13.00 -17.12 -2.56
CA SER A 29 -13.87 -17.53 -3.68
C SER A 29 -13.19 -17.36 -5.04
N ALA A 30 -12.46 -16.25 -5.23
CA ALA A 30 -11.69 -16.01 -6.46
C ALA A 30 -10.56 -17.03 -6.62
N PHE A 31 -9.86 -17.36 -5.53
CA PHE A 31 -8.84 -18.40 -5.52
C PHE A 31 -9.41 -19.78 -5.89
N ASP A 32 -10.52 -20.19 -5.28
CA ASP A 32 -11.16 -21.49 -5.52
C ASP A 32 -11.62 -21.64 -6.98
N GLN A 33 -12.07 -20.55 -7.62
CA GLN A 33 -12.42 -20.52 -9.04
C GLN A 33 -11.20 -20.73 -9.97
N ILE A 34 -10.03 -20.25 -9.58
CA ILE A 34 -8.80 -20.36 -10.38
C ILE A 34 -8.13 -21.73 -10.14
N ALA A 35 -8.12 -22.19 -8.89
CA ALA A 35 -7.57 -23.48 -8.49
C ALA A 35 -8.32 -24.67 -9.11
N SER A 36 -9.61 -24.50 -9.42
CA SER A 36 -10.41 -25.49 -10.12
C SER A 36 -10.19 -25.53 -11.64
N GLY A 37 -9.45 -24.56 -12.22
CA GLY A 37 -9.30 -24.37 -13.67
C GLY A 37 -7.89 -24.59 -14.27
N SER A 38 -6.79 -24.51 -13.50
CA SER A 38 -5.42 -24.76 -14.04
C SER A 38 -4.35 -25.03 -12.97
N SER A 39 -3.21 -25.57 -13.41
CA SER A 39 -2.16 -26.26 -12.65
C SER A 39 -1.44 -25.49 -11.52
N ASN A 40 -1.58 -26.00 -10.29
CA ASN A 40 -0.65 -26.12 -9.14
C ASN A 40 0.37 -25.00 -8.73
N SER A 41 0.70 -23.99 -9.52
CA SER A 41 1.80 -23.07 -9.19
C SER A 41 1.44 -22.03 -8.12
N ILE A 42 0.23 -21.47 -8.16
CA ILE A 42 -0.22 -20.47 -7.16
C ILE A 42 -0.65 -21.16 -5.86
N ALA A 43 -1.25 -22.34 -5.93
CA ALA A 43 -1.56 -23.16 -4.75
C ALA A 43 -0.27 -23.61 -4.02
N ASN A 44 0.81 -23.89 -4.73
CA ASN A 44 2.11 -24.17 -4.12
C ASN A 44 2.76 -22.93 -3.51
N ARG A 45 2.57 -21.74 -4.10
CA ARG A 45 2.93 -20.47 -3.44
C ARG A 45 2.13 -20.26 -2.16
N PHE A 46 0.87 -20.68 -2.13
CA PHE A 46 -0.01 -20.59 -0.96
C PHE A 46 0.40 -21.52 0.19
N ALA A 47 0.87 -22.74 -0.11
CA ALA A 47 1.34 -23.70 0.89
C ALA A 47 2.60 -23.24 1.67
N LEU A 48 3.27 -22.18 1.20
CA LEU A 48 4.48 -21.61 1.83
C LEU A 48 4.18 -20.46 2.79
N PHE A 49 2.94 -19.95 2.88
CA PHE A 49 2.64 -18.79 3.71
C PHE A 49 1.76 -19.16 4.91
N ASP A 50 2.36 -18.88 6.08
CA ASP A 50 1.75 -18.51 7.37
C ASP A 50 0.54 -17.55 7.19
N PRO A 51 -0.27 -17.18 8.19
CA PRO A 51 -1.57 -16.55 7.94
C PRO A 51 -1.52 -15.12 7.34
N ALA A 52 -0.36 -14.65 6.88
CA ALA A 52 -0.18 -13.59 5.88
C ALA A 52 -0.67 -13.97 4.45
N GLY A 53 -0.83 -15.26 4.15
CA GLY A 53 -1.25 -15.74 2.83
C GLY A 53 -2.60 -15.18 2.37
N ILE A 54 -3.50 -14.83 3.29
CA ILE A 54 -4.79 -14.24 2.94
C ILE A 54 -4.67 -12.82 2.36
N TYR A 55 -3.74 -12.01 2.88
CA TYR A 55 -3.52 -10.65 2.36
C TYR A 55 -2.92 -10.69 0.97
N PHE A 56 -1.98 -11.60 0.75
CA PHE A 56 -1.41 -11.88 -0.57
C PHE A 56 -2.49 -12.30 -1.57
N LEU A 57 -3.43 -13.17 -1.19
CA LEU A 57 -4.55 -13.55 -2.06
C LEU A 57 -5.43 -12.36 -2.40
N MET A 58 -5.77 -11.52 -1.40
CA MET A 58 -6.61 -10.35 -1.63
C MET A 58 -6.00 -9.43 -2.67
N THR A 59 -4.72 -9.08 -2.53
CA THR A 59 -4.06 -8.15 -3.46
C THR A 59 -3.82 -8.74 -4.84
N HIS A 60 -3.57 -10.05 -4.94
CA HIS A 60 -3.40 -10.73 -6.24
C HIS A 60 -4.71 -10.88 -7.01
N PHE A 61 -5.77 -11.33 -6.34
CA PHE A 61 -6.98 -11.80 -7.02
C PHE A 61 -8.12 -10.78 -7.04
N LEU A 62 -8.11 -9.81 -6.14
CA LEU A 62 -9.14 -8.78 -6.09
C LEU A 62 -8.65 -7.50 -6.75
N LYS A 63 -9.58 -6.78 -7.40
CA LYS A 63 -9.37 -5.40 -7.84
C LYS A 63 -9.72 -4.49 -6.67
N LEU A 64 -8.75 -4.26 -5.79
CA LEU A 64 -8.92 -3.44 -4.61
C LEU A 64 -8.89 -1.95 -4.99
N ASN A 65 -9.81 -1.17 -4.44
CA ASN A 65 -9.69 0.30 -4.44
C ASN A 65 -8.71 0.77 -3.34
N ALA A 66 -8.36 2.05 -3.36
CA ALA A 66 -7.37 2.61 -2.42
C ALA A 66 -7.73 2.41 -0.93
N SER A 67 -9.01 2.51 -0.56
CA SER A 67 -9.47 2.26 0.81
C SER A 67 -9.29 0.79 1.21
N GLU A 68 -9.64 -0.13 0.32
CA GLU A 68 -9.46 -1.57 0.52
C GLU A 68 -7.97 -1.94 0.61
N VAL A 69 -7.12 -1.34 -0.23
CA VAL A 69 -5.65 -1.49 -0.14
C VAL A 69 -5.15 -1.02 1.22
N GLY A 70 -5.58 0.15 1.68
CA GLY A 70 -5.19 0.68 2.99
C GLY A 70 -5.63 -0.22 4.14
N LEU A 71 -6.82 -0.81 4.05
CA LEU A 71 -7.32 -1.75 5.06
C LEU A 71 -6.50 -3.05 5.08
N VAL A 72 -6.23 -3.64 3.91
CA VAL A 72 -5.44 -4.87 3.78
C VAL A 72 -4.02 -4.66 4.30
N LEU A 73 -3.37 -3.56 3.89
CA LEU A 73 -1.99 -3.26 4.27
C LEU A 73 -1.87 -3.00 5.78
N LYS A 74 -2.77 -2.20 6.37
CA LYS A 74 -2.78 -1.96 7.83
C LYS A 74 -2.98 -3.26 8.62
N ALA A 75 -3.89 -4.14 8.18
CA ALA A 75 -4.09 -5.43 8.82
C ALA A 75 -2.86 -6.35 8.69
N ALA A 76 -2.17 -6.31 7.55
CA ALA A 76 -0.92 -7.05 7.34
C ALA A 76 0.20 -6.53 8.25
N ILE A 77 0.34 -5.21 8.38
CA ILE A 77 1.28 -4.53 9.30
C ILE A 77 1.01 -4.89 10.75
N GLU A 78 -0.24 -4.76 11.22
CA GLU A 78 -0.62 -5.12 12.60
C GLU A 78 -0.23 -6.55 12.95
N LYS A 79 -0.36 -7.46 11.98
CA LYS A 79 0.01 -8.86 12.15
C LYS A 79 1.52 -9.07 12.16
N ALA A 80 2.24 -8.40 11.26
CA ALA A 80 3.69 -8.50 11.11
C ALA A 80 4.43 -7.95 12.34
N LYS A 81 4.03 -6.80 12.87
CA LYS A 81 4.65 -6.17 14.06
C LYS A 81 4.53 -7.01 15.33
N GLY A 82 3.56 -7.93 15.39
CA GLY A 82 3.33 -8.79 16.54
C GLY A 82 3.22 -8.02 17.86
N HIS A 83 3.76 -8.58 18.94
CA HIS A 83 3.75 -7.96 20.26
C HIS A 83 4.91 -6.99 20.51
N ASP A 84 6.03 -7.15 19.79
CA ASP A 84 7.25 -6.37 19.99
C ASP A 84 7.19 -5.02 19.24
N GLY A 85 6.20 -4.85 18.37
CA GLY A 85 5.94 -3.59 17.67
C GLY A 85 6.98 -3.28 16.60
N LYS A 86 7.82 -4.25 16.23
CA LYS A 86 8.94 -4.11 15.32
C LYS A 86 8.82 -5.07 14.14
N PHE A 87 9.44 -4.73 13.01
CA PHE A 87 9.51 -5.57 11.81
C PHE A 87 10.89 -6.20 11.67
N SER A 88 10.90 -7.51 11.44
CA SER A 88 12.08 -8.19 10.92
C SER A 88 12.19 -8.01 9.40
N GLU A 89 13.38 -8.25 8.83
CA GLU A 89 13.60 -8.20 7.38
C GLU A 89 12.65 -9.15 6.61
N ASP A 90 12.30 -10.31 7.20
CA ASP A 90 11.34 -11.25 6.60
C ASP A 90 9.91 -10.69 6.57
N ASP A 91 9.53 -9.93 7.60
CA ASP A 91 8.24 -9.25 7.65
C ASP A 91 8.15 -8.13 6.62
N GLU A 92 9.22 -7.35 6.46
CA GLU A 92 9.30 -6.33 5.43
C GLU A 92 9.17 -6.95 4.03
N ARG A 93 9.90 -8.04 3.77
CA ARG A 93 9.83 -8.77 2.50
C ARG A 93 8.43 -9.33 2.23
N LYS A 94 7.75 -9.87 3.24
CA LYS A 94 6.36 -10.35 3.11
C LYS A 94 5.40 -9.21 2.76
N LEU A 95 5.56 -8.04 3.40
CA LEU A 95 4.74 -6.87 3.10
C LEU A 95 4.97 -6.38 1.67
N HIS A 96 6.21 -6.36 1.19
CA HIS A 96 6.52 -6.07 -0.20
C HIS A 96 5.79 -7.04 -1.14
N LEU A 97 5.83 -8.36 -0.88
CA LEU A 97 5.11 -9.35 -1.68
C LEU A 97 3.58 -9.17 -1.66
N ILE A 98 3.01 -8.62 -0.58
CA ILE A 98 1.58 -8.32 -0.49
C ILE A 98 1.23 -7.14 -1.40
N VAL A 99 2.05 -6.08 -1.43
CA VAL A 99 1.73 -4.85 -2.17
C VAL A 99 2.17 -4.84 -3.63
N ALA A 100 3.17 -5.64 -4.02
CA ALA A 100 3.68 -5.71 -5.39
C ALA A 100 2.58 -5.85 -6.48
N PRO A 101 1.54 -6.70 -6.32
CA PRO A 101 0.46 -6.82 -7.31
C PRO A 101 -0.39 -5.56 -7.44
N VAL A 102 -0.49 -4.77 -6.37
CA VAL A 102 -1.20 -3.49 -6.38
C VAL A 102 -0.39 -2.49 -7.20
N LEU A 103 0.93 -2.45 -7.00
CA LEU A 103 1.85 -1.59 -7.76
C LEU A 103 1.86 -1.96 -9.26
N ASP A 104 1.96 -3.25 -9.59
CA ASP A 104 1.87 -3.74 -10.97
C ASP A 104 0.56 -3.28 -11.64
N ARG A 105 -0.56 -3.39 -10.92
CA ARG A 105 -1.86 -2.95 -11.42
C ARG A 105 -1.97 -1.43 -11.58
N SER A 106 -1.33 -0.65 -10.71
CA SER A 106 -1.24 0.80 -10.88
C SER A 106 -0.53 1.16 -12.19
N VAL A 107 0.53 0.43 -12.56
CA VAL A 107 1.18 0.60 -13.86
C VAL A 107 0.22 0.26 -15.01
N GLU A 108 -0.48 -0.87 -14.93
CA GLU A 108 -1.48 -1.28 -15.95
C GLU A 108 -2.61 -0.23 -16.11
N LEU A 109 -3.07 0.36 -15.00
CA LEU A 109 -4.11 1.39 -15.01
C LEU A 109 -3.60 2.70 -15.63
N ALA A 110 -2.37 3.10 -15.34
CA ALA A 110 -1.74 4.26 -15.95
C ALA A 110 -1.59 4.08 -17.47
N ASP A 111 -1.14 2.92 -17.92
CA ASP A 111 -1.03 2.57 -19.34
C ASP A 111 -2.40 2.57 -20.04
N ALA A 112 -3.47 2.27 -19.32
CA ALA A 112 -4.85 2.36 -19.79
C ALA A 112 -5.45 3.79 -19.73
N GLY A 113 -4.69 4.81 -19.32
CA GLY A 113 -5.12 6.20 -19.20
C GLY A 113 -5.96 6.50 -17.95
N LYS A 114 -5.99 5.59 -16.98
CA LYS A 114 -6.76 5.70 -15.73
C LYS A 114 -5.88 6.22 -14.59
N PHE A 115 -5.35 7.43 -14.75
CA PHE A 115 -4.30 7.96 -13.86
C PHE A 115 -4.72 8.11 -12.39
N ILE A 116 -5.95 8.56 -12.12
CA ILE A 116 -6.43 8.69 -10.73
C ILE A 116 -6.57 7.33 -10.05
N GLU A 117 -7.19 6.36 -10.74
CA GLU A 117 -7.30 4.97 -10.25
C GLU A 117 -5.91 4.32 -10.05
N ALA A 118 -4.91 4.72 -10.84
CA ALA A 118 -3.54 4.24 -10.72
C ALA A 118 -2.80 4.84 -9.52
N VAL A 119 -2.96 6.13 -9.24
CA VAL A 119 -2.17 6.86 -8.24
C VAL A 119 -2.69 6.67 -6.82
N GLU A 120 -4.01 6.63 -6.61
CA GLU A 120 -4.58 6.55 -5.25
C GLU A 120 -4.04 5.36 -4.43
N PRO A 121 -3.97 4.12 -4.95
CA PRO A 121 -3.41 2.99 -4.21
C PRO A 121 -1.93 3.17 -3.86
N VAL A 122 -1.15 3.76 -4.77
CA VAL A 122 0.30 4.01 -4.58
C VAL A 122 0.52 5.00 -3.43
N LEU A 123 -0.24 6.09 -3.40
CA LEU A 123 -0.15 7.08 -2.32
C LEU A 123 -0.59 6.49 -0.96
N VAL A 124 -1.60 5.62 -0.95
CA VAL A 124 -2.01 4.90 0.27
C VAL A 124 -0.89 4.00 0.78
N ILE A 125 -0.24 3.23 -0.10
CA ILE A 125 0.89 2.36 0.29
C ILE A 125 2.02 3.20 0.84
N LEU A 126 2.44 4.23 0.10
CA LEU A 126 3.54 5.12 0.46
C LEU A 126 3.33 5.73 1.86
N THR A 127 2.17 6.35 2.09
CA THR A 127 1.88 6.99 3.39
C THR A 127 1.78 6.00 4.54
N ILE A 128 1.29 4.78 4.30
CA ILE A 128 1.24 3.77 5.36
C ILE A 128 2.64 3.26 5.68
N ILE A 129 3.46 2.92 4.68
CA ILE A 129 4.81 2.37 4.89
C ILE A 129 5.76 3.39 5.50
N GLU A 130 5.69 4.65 5.06
CA GLU A 130 6.52 5.73 5.59
C GLU A 130 6.34 5.90 7.11
N ASN A 131 5.10 5.79 7.60
CA ASN A 131 4.78 5.86 9.03
C ASN A 131 5.26 4.64 9.85
N GLU A 132 5.76 3.60 9.19
CA GLU A 132 6.24 2.37 9.83
C GLU A 132 7.77 2.24 9.80
N MET A 133 8.47 3.19 9.17
CA MET A 133 9.93 3.19 8.99
C MET A 133 10.72 3.31 10.31
N ASP A 134 10.15 3.84 11.39
CA ASP A 134 10.77 3.87 12.72
C ASP A 134 10.61 2.53 13.47
N HIS A 135 9.84 1.60 12.91
CA HIS A 135 9.55 0.30 13.51
C HIS A 135 10.34 -0.86 12.88
N VAL A 136 11.26 -0.62 11.95
CA VAL A 136 12.20 -1.66 11.49
C VAL A 136 13.31 -1.91 12.52
N GLU A 137 13.80 -3.15 12.59
CA GLU A 137 14.87 -3.57 13.52
C GLU A 137 16.26 -3.15 13.02
N ASP A 138 16.49 -3.23 11.71
CA ASP A 138 17.77 -2.97 11.05
C ASP A 138 17.70 -1.74 10.13
N GLU A 139 18.23 -1.83 8.90
CA GLU A 139 18.31 -0.71 7.94
C GLU A 139 16.98 -0.43 7.22
N GLY A 140 16.01 -1.34 7.28
CA GLY A 140 14.71 -1.20 6.61
C GLY A 140 14.77 -1.29 5.09
N PHE A 141 15.76 -1.99 4.54
CA PHE A 141 16.05 -2.02 3.10
C PHE A 141 14.82 -2.38 2.24
N ASN A 142 14.00 -3.33 2.67
CA ASN A 142 12.83 -3.76 1.90
C ASN A 142 11.72 -2.69 1.91
N PHE A 143 11.56 -1.96 3.01
CA PHE A 143 10.66 -0.80 3.05
C PHE A 143 11.18 0.37 2.22
N GLN A 144 12.49 0.63 2.23
CA GLN A 144 13.10 1.67 1.39
C GLN A 144 12.86 1.37 -0.09
N MET A 145 13.13 0.13 -0.53
CA MET A 145 12.80 -0.32 -1.88
C MET A 145 11.33 -0.12 -2.24
N LEU A 146 10.43 -0.48 -1.32
CA LEU A 146 8.99 -0.33 -1.56
C LEU A 146 8.58 1.15 -1.72
N VAL A 147 9.16 2.05 -0.93
CA VAL A 147 8.94 3.49 -1.05
C VAL A 147 9.49 4.01 -2.38
N GLU A 148 10.70 3.60 -2.77
CA GLU A 148 11.30 3.94 -4.06
C GLU A 148 10.42 3.46 -5.23
N ASP A 149 9.90 2.23 -5.18
CA ASP A 149 8.99 1.70 -6.20
C ASP A 149 7.70 2.53 -6.31
N CYS A 150 7.14 2.97 -5.18
CA CYS A 150 6.01 3.90 -5.18
C CYS A 150 6.35 5.23 -5.87
N PHE A 151 7.47 5.87 -5.51
CA PHE A 151 7.88 7.13 -6.14
C PHE A 151 8.19 6.96 -7.62
N ASN A 152 8.85 5.87 -8.01
CA ASN A 152 9.13 5.57 -9.41
C ASN A 152 7.85 5.47 -10.25
N ILE A 153 6.79 4.86 -9.70
CA ILE A 153 5.48 4.83 -10.37
C ILE A 153 4.87 6.24 -10.45
N LEU A 154 4.93 7.04 -9.38
CA LEU A 154 4.40 8.40 -9.39
C LEU A 154 5.12 9.30 -10.41
N LYS A 155 6.46 9.25 -10.45
CA LYS A 155 7.29 9.97 -11.43
C LYS A 155 6.97 9.51 -12.85
N LYS A 156 6.90 8.19 -13.08
CA LYS A 156 6.51 7.64 -14.38
C LYS A 156 5.12 8.15 -14.81
N ILE A 157 4.15 8.19 -13.89
CA ILE A 157 2.81 8.73 -14.18
C ILE A 157 2.89 10.22 -14.52
N ALA A 158 3.69 11.01 -13.82
CA ALA A 158 3.86 12.44 -14.08
C ALA A 158 4.43 12.74 -15.48
N GLU A 159 5.08 11.77 -16.12
CA GLU A 159 5.59 11.90 -17.49
C GLU A 159 4.52 11.63 -18.58
N TYR A 160 3.33 11.13 -18.23
CA TYR A 160 2.28 10.90 -19.23
C TYR A 160 1.65 12.20 -19.72
N ASN A 161 1.23 12.18 -20.99
CA ASN A 161 0.40 13.22 -21.56
C ASN A 161 -1.06 13.00 -21.16
N TYR A 162 -1.57 13.79 -20.22
CA TYR A 162 -2.99 13.89 -19.87
C TYR A 162 -3.49 15.33 -19.97
N ASN A 163 -4.80 15.50 -19.93
CA ASN A 163 -5.42 16.83 -19.98
C ASN A 163 -5.23 17.61 -18.68
N THR A 164 -5.46 18.93 -18.73
CA THR A 164 -5.28 19.85 -17.60
C THR A 164 -6.16 19.48 -16.39
N ASP A 165 -7.36 18.94 -16.62
CA ASP A 165 -8.27 18.55 -15.53
C ASP A 165 -7.72 17.36 -14.74
N ILE A 166 -7.11 16.38 -15.41
CA ILE A 166 -6.44 15.23 -14.78
C ILE A 166 -5.17 15.69 -14.06
N ALA A 167 -4.37 16.56 -14.69
CA ALA A 167 -3.17 17.13 -14.07
C ALA A 167 -3.51 17.84 -12.75
N HIS A 168 -4.57 18.66 -12.75
CA HIS A 168 -5.02 19.35 -11.54
C HIS A 168 -5.48 18.37 -10.46
N GLN A 169 -6.22 17.32 -10.83
CA GLN A 169 -6.66 16.28 -9.88
C GLN A 169 -5.48 15.52 -9.27
N LEU A 170 -4.52 15.10 -10.09
CA LEU A 170 -3.30 14.42 -9.63
C LEU A 170 -2.49 15.29 -8.66
N LYS A 171 -2.32 16.57 -8.99
CA LYS A 171 -1.62 17.53 -8.13
C LYS A 171 -2.34 17.70 -6.79
N LYS A 172 -3.66 17.88 -6.83
CA LYS A 172 -4.48 18.00 -5.62
C LYS A 172 -4.36 16.75 -4.75
N LEU A 173 -4.45 15.57 -5.35
CA LEU A 173 -4.34 14.29 -4.65
C LEU A 173 -2.96 14.12 -3.99
N CYS A 174 -1.88 14.34 -4.72
CA CYS A 174 -0.53 14.24 -4.16
C CYS A 174 -0.32 15.24 -3.02
N PHE A 175 -0.82 16.47 -3.16
CA PHE A 175 -0.76 17.49 -2.10
C PHE A 175 -1.55 17.07 -0.85
N GLU A 176 -2.74 16.51 -1.03
CA GLU A 176 -3.57 16.03 0.09
C GLU A 176 -2.88 14.91 0.87
N TYR A 177 -2.22 13.96 0.19
CA TYR A 177 -1.48 12.88 0.87
C TYR A 177 -0.19 13.40 1.51
N ASN A 178 0.54 14.30 0.84
CA ASN A 178 1.75 14.89 1.42
C ASN A 178 1.46 15.65 2.73
N ASN A 179 0.36 16.40 2.78
CA ASN A 179 -0.03 17.15 4.00
C ASN A 179 -0.58 16.27 5.13
N GLN A 180 -0.87 15.00 4.86
CA GLN A 180 -1.32 14.05 5.89
C GLN A 180 -0.13 13.35 6.56
N ARG A 181 1.09 13.51 6.05
CA ARG A 181 2.30 12.95 6.64
C ARG A 181 2.56 13.59 8.00
N ASP A 182 3.00 12.76 8.95
CA ASP A 182 3.51 13.25 10.22
C ASP A 182 4.93 13.80 9.98
N GLU A 183 5.12 15.11 10.16
CA GLU A 183 6.44 15.76 10.01
C GLU A 183 7.52 15.15 10.92
N ALA A 184 7.12 14.48 12.03
CA ALA A 184 8.07 13.80 12.91
C ALA A 184 8.54 12.45 12.35
N LEU A 185 7.78 11.87 11.41
CA LEU A 185 8.03 10.57 10.77
C LEU A 185 8.21 10.71 9.26
N SER A 186 8.40 11.94 8.76
CA SER A 186 8.51 12.22 7.34
C SER A 186 9.90 11.83 6.82
N PHE A 187 9.93 10.93 5.84
CA PHE A 187 11.11 10.54 5.08
C PHE A 187 10.90 10.91 3.60
N TYR A 188 11.97 11.13 2.83
CA TYR A 188 11.89 11.37 1.38
C TYR A 188 11.20 12.69 0.94
N ASP A 189 11.42 13.79 1.65
CA ASP A 189 10.87 15.11 1.25
C ASP A 189 11.34 15.57 -0.14
N ASP A 190 12.57 15.22 -0.51
CA ASP A 190 13.13 15.52 -1.85
C ASP A 190 12.34 14.81 -2.97
N GLU A 191 11.92 13.57 -2.73
CA GLU A 191 11.13 12.77 -3.68
C GLU A 191 9.71 13.34 -3.86
N TRP A 192 9.08 13.75 -2.75
CA TRP A 192 7.80 14.44 -2.77
C TRP A 192 7.88 15.78 -3.51
N ALA A 193 8.95 16.55 -3.29
CA ALA A 193 9.18 17.80 -3.99
C ALA A 193 9.36 17.57 -5.49
N GLU A 194 10.10 16.53 -5.89
CA GLU A 194 10.28 16.17 -7.29
C GLU A 194 8.96 15.81 -7.97
N VAL A 195 8.14 14.92 -7.38
CA VAL A 195 6.82 14.57 -7.94
C VAL A 195 5.94 15.81 -8.06
N SER A 196 5.95 16.69 -7.05
CA SER A 196 5.15 17.92 -7.06
C SER A 196 5.58 18.90 -8.16
N ASP A 197 6.88 19.03 -8.40
CA ASP A 197 7.45 19.87 -9.45
C ASP A 197 7.13 19.31 -10.84
N GLN A 198 7.28 18.01 -11.06
CA GLN A 198 6.94 17.37 -12.33
C GLN A 198 5.46 17.56 -12.68
N LEU A 199 4.54 17.35 -11.72
CA LEU A 199 3.11 17.58 -11.91
C LEU A 199 2.74 19.06 -12.11
N SER A 200 3.62 20.01 -11.78
CA SER A 200 3.40 21.46 -11.91
C SER A 200 3.87 22.04 -13.24
N ARG A 201 4.61 21.27 -14.06
CA ARG A 201 5.14 21.70 -15.37
C ARG A 201 4.16 21.45 -16.53
N LEU A 202 3.02 20.84 -16.27
CA LEU A 202 1.96 20.45 -17.21
C LEU A 202 0.74 21.38 -17.11
#